data_AF-A0A367V4W3-F1
#
_entry.id   AF-A0A367V4W3-F1
#
_cell.length_a   1.000
_cell.length_b   1.000
_cell.length_c   1.000
_cell.angle_alpha   90.00
_cell.angle_beta   90.00
_cell.angle_gamma   90.00
#
_symmetry.space_group_name_H-M   'P 1'
#
loop_
_entity.id
_entity.type
_entity.pdbx_description
1 polymer ?
#
loop_
_entity_poly.entity_id
_entity_poly.type
_entity_poly.pdbx_seq_one_letter_code
_entity_poly.pdbx_strand_id
1 'polypeptide(L)'
;MLEIYQRRNLILTEPNPGPRIDYVVTLQSNLTGDKDVFPARLTLRYVPDRLILKTNSLAEYYAEIANIEFENFEAAAVLLMDDFNNELVPRWISLRLHKQTADNDQVFHHETALEDRQPKWGNPRLLDRLERY
;
A
#
# COMPACT_ATOMS: atom_id res chain seq x y z
N MET A 1 17.10 3.49 -12.04
CA MET A 1 15.64 3.27 -12.07
C MET A 1 15.41 1.87 -12.63
N LEU A 2 14.98 0.93 -11.78
CA LEU A 2 14.63 -0.42 -12.23
C LEU A 2 13.37 -0.36 -13.11
N GLU A 3 13.29 -1.23 -14.12
CA GLU A 3 12.07 -1.39 -14.92
C GLU A 3 10.91 -1.86 -14.01
N ILE A 4 9.66 -1.56 -14.39
CA ILE A 4 8.44 -1.83 -13.59
C ILE A 4 8.43 -3.26 -13.03
N TYR A 5 8.79 -4.25 -13.85
CA TYR A 5 8.83 -5.66 -13.47
C TYR A 5 9.92 -5.99 -12.44
N GLN A 6 11.07 -5.32 -12.49
CA GLN A 6 12.17 -5.54 -11.55
C GLN A 6 11.85 -4.97 -10.17
N ARG A 7 11.18 -3.81 -10.11
CA ARG A 7 10.70 -3.22 -8.85
C ARG A 7 9.64 -4.11 -8.20
N ARG A 8 8.67 -4.60 -8.96
CA ARG A 8 7.61 -5.49 -8.44
C ARG A 8 8.17 -6.79 -7.88
N ASN A 9 9.22 -7.34 -8.51
CA ASN A 9 9.88 -8.55 -8.04
C ASN A 9 10.59 -8.39 -6.67
N LEU A 10 10.78 -7.14 -6.20
CA LEU A 10 11.24 -6.88 -4.82
C LEU A 10 10.13 -7.13 -3.79
N ILE A 11 8.86 -7.09 -4.19
CA ILE A 11 7.75 -7.45 -3.31
C ILE A 11 7.65 -8.97 -3.28
N LEU A 12 8.25 -9.57 -2.26
CA LEU A 12 8.18 -11.02 -2.10
C LEU A 12 6.90 -11.40 -1.37
N THR A 13 6.28 -12.47 -1.83
CA THR A 13 5.10 -13.06 -1.20
C THR A 13 5.39 -14.47 -0.69
N GLU A 14 4.63 -14.89 0.30
CA GLU A 14 4.69 -16.24 0.88
C GLU A 14 3.26 -16.82 0.98
N PRO A 15 3.10 -18.15 1.03
CA PRO A 15 1.78 -18.76 1.06
C PRO A 15 1.02 -18.40 2.34
N ASN A 16 -0.24 -18.02 2.18
CA ASN A 16 -1.13 -17.72 3.29
C ASN A 16 -1.32 -18.98 4.17
N PRO A 17 -0.99 -18.93 5.49
CA PRO A 17 -1.17 -20.06 6.40
C PRO A 17 -2.65 -20.37 6.71
N GLY A 18 -3.56 -19.41 6.49
CA GLY A 18 -4.98 -19.51 6.82
C GLY A 18 -5.92 -19.10 5.67
N PRO A 19 -5.87 -19.74 4.48
CA PRO A 19 -6.65 -19.33 3.31
C PRO A 19 -8.18 -19.53 3.47
N ARG A 20 -8.60 -20.19 4.56
CA ARG A 20 -10.02 -20.46 4.87
C ARG A 20 -10.64 -19.40 5.77
N ILE A 21 -9.85 -18.48 6.34
CA ILE A 21 -10.31 -17.47 7.28
C ILE A 21 -10.02 -16.11 6.65
N ASP A 22 -11.03 -15.25 6.55
CA ASP A 22 -10.81 -13.87 6.18
C ASP A 22 -10.24 -13.12 7.40
N TYR A 23 -9.00 -12.65 7.30
CA TYR A 23 -8.35 -11.80 8.28
C TYR A 23 -7.76 -10.56 7.60
N VAL A 24 -7.57 -9.49 8.36
CA VAL A 24 -7.02 -8.23 7.85
C VAL A 24 -5.59 -8.11 8.34
N VAL A 25 -4.67 -7.93 7.41
CA VAL A 25 -3.29 -7.53 7.70
C VAL A 25 -3.22 -6.02 7.60
N THR A 26 -2.72 -5.37 8.65
CA THR A 26 -2.44 -3.93 8.63
C THR A 26 -0.93 -3.73 8.76
N LEU A 27 -0.35 -3.04 7.80
CA LEU A 27 1.05 -2.65 7.76
C LEU A 27 1.12 -1.13 7.78
N GLN A 28 2.01 -0.61 8.62
CA GLN A 28 2.29 0.81 8.68
C GLN A 28 3.76 1.01 8.42
N SER A 29 4.09 1.93 7.52
CA SER A 29 5.46 2.20 7.10
C SER A 29 5.62 3.70 6.89
N ASN A 30 6.79 4.22 7.18
CA ASN A 30 7.12 5.60 6.86
C ASN A 30 7.99 5.58 5.60
N LEU A 31 7.55 6.32 4.59
CA LEU A 31 8.26 6.49 3.33
C LEU A 31 9.01 7.82 3.36
N THR A 32 10.22 7.79 2.85
CA THR A 32 11.15 8.90 2.73
C THR A 32 11.73 8.89 1.32
N GLY A 33 12.16 10.03 0.78
CA GLY A 33 12.76 10.07 -0.56
C GLY A 33 12.45 11.39 -1.25
N ASP A 34 11.76 11.29 -2.38
CA ASP A 34 11.22 12.41 -3.15
C ASP A 34 10.68 13.53 -2.26
N LYS A 35 11.18 14.75 -2.48
CA LYS A 35 11.03 15.89 -1.57
C LYS A 35 9.63 16.50 -1.65
N ASP A 36 8.96 16.30 -2.79
CA ASP A 36 7.66 16.85 -3.08
C ASP A 36 6.55 15.91 -2.61
N VAL A 37 6.82 14.60 -2.45
CA VAL A 37 5.87 13.59 -1.98
C VAL A 37 6.12 13.15 -0.53
N PHE A 38 7.37 13.01 -0.11
CA PHE A 38 7.77 12.46 1.19
C PHE A 38 8.36 13.54 2.13
N PRO A 39 8.29 13.38 3.46
CA PRO A 39 7.92 12.18 4.22
C PRO A 39 6.42 11.90 4.27
N ALA A 40 6.04 10.63 4.09
CA ALA A 40 4.65 10.18 4.17
C ALA A 40 4.51 8.87 4.95
N ARG A 41 3.42 8.73 5.69
CA ARG A 41 3.03 7.50 6.37
C ARG A 41 2.12 6.68 5.46
N LEU A 42 2.61 5.52 5.04
CA LEU A 42 1.84 4.50 4.34
C LEU A 42 1.16 3.60 5.36
N THR A 43 -0.16 3.46 5.25
CA THR A 43 -0.94 2.43 5.94
C THR A 43 -1.57 1.53 4.90
N LEU A 44 -1.07 0.31 4.78
CA LEU A 44 -1.60 -0.71 3.90
C LEU A 44 -2.42 -1.71 4.71
N ARG A 45 -3.70 -1.84 4.38
CA ARG A 45 -4.60 -2.85 4.94
C ARG A 45 -4.99 -3.79 3.81
N TYR A 46 -4.92 -5.10 4.00
CA TYR A 46 -5.40 -6.04 2.99
C TYR A 46 -5.93 -7.34 3.60
N VAL A 47 -6.83 -7.98 2.87
CA VAL A 47 -7.32 -9.33 3.15
C VAL A 47 -6.63 -10.28 2.16
N PRO A 48 -5.69 -11.11 2.61
CA PRO A 48 -5.00 -12.04 1.72
C PRO A 48 -5.95 -13.11 1.20
N ASP A 49 -5.70 -13.56 -0.04
CA ASP A 49 -6.31 -14.78 -0.57
C ASP A 49 -5.34 -15.96 -0.36
N ARG A 50 -4.48 -16.24 -1.34
CA ARG A 50 -3.49 -17.32 -1.29
C ARG A 50 -2.11 -16.88 -0.85
N LEU A 51 -1.80 -15.60 -0.98
CA LEU A 51 -0.48 -15.02 -0.75
C LEU A 51 -0.56 -13.96 0.33
N ILE A 52 0.52 -13.86 1.11
CA ILE A 52 0.75 -12.78 2.07
C ILE A 52 2.08 -12.10 1.77
N LEU A 53 2.20 -10.84 2.17
CA LEU A 53 3.39 -10.04 1.95
C LEU A 53 4.51 -10.45 2.91
N LYS A 54 5.72 -10.64 2.38
CA LYS A 54 6.93 -10.82 3.17
C LYS A 54 7.53 -9.46 3.54
N THR A 55 7.30 -9.04 4.78
CA THR A 55 7.71 -7.70 5.28
C THR A 55 9.20 -7.40 5.13
N ASN A 56 10.06 -8.41 5.14
CA ASN A 56 11.51 -8.21 5.02
C ASN A 56 11.92 -7.66 3.64
N SER A 57 11.09 -7.89 2.61
CA SER A 57 11.36 -7.45 1.24
C SER A 57 10.94 -6.00 0.97
N LEU A 58 10.12 -5.42 1.87
CA LEU A 58 9.64 -4.05 1.76
C LEU A 58 10.76 -3.01 1.87
N ALA A 59 11.83 -3.29 2.62
CA ALA A 59 12.91 -2.32 2.81
C ALA A 59 13.61 -1.98 1.48
N GLU A 60 13.89 -3.00 0.65
CA GLU A 60 14.50 -2.82 -0.66
C GLU A 60 13.52 -2.14 -1.63
N TYR A 61 12.24 -2.54 -1.59
CA TYR A 61 11.19 -1.90 -2.38
C TYR A 61 11.05 -0.40 -2.05
N TYR A 62 11.01 -0.03 -0.76
CA TYR A 62 10.90 1.37 -0.34
C TYR A 62 12.14 2.19 -0.68
N ALA A 63 13.33 1.59 -0.66
CA ALA A 63 14.55 2.24 -1.13
C ALA A 63 14.46 2.56 -2.63
N GLU A 64 13.89 1.67 -3.45
CA GLU A 64 13.66 1.96 -4.86
C GLU A 64 12.59 3.02 -5.09
N ILE A 65 11.48 2.97 -4.34
CA ILE A 65 10.43 4.01 -4.38
C ILE A 65 11.00 5.39 -4.04
N ALA A 66 11.93 5.46 -3.09
CA ALA A 66 12.59 6.71 -2.71
C ALA A 66 13.41 7.35 -3.86
N ASN A 67 13.81 6.56 -4.87
CA ASN A 67 14.56 7.00 -6.05
C ASN A 67 13.67 7.32 -7.26
N ILE A 68 12.34 7.20 -7.13
CA ILE A 68 11.39 7.54 -8.19
C ILE A 68 10.94 8.97 -7.99
N GLU A 69 11.07 9.79 -9.03
CA GLU A 69 10.44 11.11 -9.09
C GLU A 69 8.96 10.92 -9.44
N PHE A 70 8.09 11.48 -8.61
CA PHE A 70 6.65 11.40 -8.79
C PHE A 70 6.11 12.75 -9.25
N GLU A 71 5.18 12.75 -10.20
CA GLU A 71 4.54 13.99 -10.66
C GLU A 71 3.67 14.63 -9.57
N ASN A 72 3.04 13.81 -8.72
CA ASN A 72 2.24 14.24 -7.58
C ASN A 72 2.09 13.13 -6.54
N PHE A 73 1.52 13.49 -5.39
CA PHE A 73 1.34 12.59 -4.25
C PHE A 73 0.38 11.43 -4.58
N GLU A 74 -0.66 11.68 -5.37
CA GLU A 74 -1.62 10.68 -5.82
C GLU A 74 -0.99 9.65 -6.76
N ALA A 75 -0.07 10.07 -7.63
CA ALA A 75 0.65 9.17 -8.52
C ALA A 75 1.50 8.17 -7.73
N ALA A 76 2.11 8.60 -6.63
CA ALA A 76 2.82 7.71 -5.72
C ALA A 76 1.86 6.70 -5.07
N ALA A 77 0.71 7.14 -4.58
CA ALA A 77 -0.29 6.25 -4.00
C ALA A 77 -0.82 5.21 -5.00
N VAL A 78 -1.13 5.64 -6.23
CA VAL A 78 -1.62 4.76 -7.31
C VAL A 78 -0.56 3.73 -7.70
N LEU A 79 0.70 4.15 -7.83
CA LEU A 79 1.81 3.26 -8.17
C LEU A 79 2.03 2.19 -7.09
N LEU A 80 2.05 2.60 -5.82
CA LEU A 80 2.16 1.67 -4.70
C LEU A 80 0.99 0.68 -4.69
N MET A 81 -0.23 1.17 -4.87
CA MET A 81 -1.44 0.36 -4.88
C MET A 81 -1.38 -0.70 -5.99
N ASP A 82 -1.01 -0.30 -7.20
CA ASP A 82 -0.91 -1.21 -8.34
C ASP A 82 0.16 -2.28 -8.14
N ASP A 83 1.34 -1.93 -7.61
CA ASP A 83 2.39 -2.91 -7.31
C ASP A 83 1.92 -3.93 -6.27
N PHE A 84 1.30 -3.48 -5.16
CA PHE A 84 0.77 -4.40 -4.14
C PHE A 84 -0.36 -5.27 -4.68
N ASN A 85 -1.26 -4.71 -5.50
CA ASN A 85 -2.40 -5.45 -6.02
C ASN A 85 -1.97 -6.54 -7.01
N ASN A 86 -0.98 -6.25 -7.86
CA ASN A 86 -0.42 -7.24 -8.79
C ASN A 86 0.30 -8.40 -8.08
N GLU A 87 1.07 -8.12 -7.03
CA GLU A 87 1.89 -9.14 -6.38
C GLU A 87 1.12 -9.94 -5.32
N LEU A 88 0.25 -9.28 -4.53
CA LEU A 88 -0.50 -9.96 -3.47
C LEU A 88 -1.79 -10.61 -3.98
N VAL A 89 -2.36 -10.08 -5.06
CA VAL A 89 -3.70 -10.42 -5.57
C VAL A 89 -4.70 -10.64 -4.42
N PRO A 90 -4.84 -9.64 -3.51
CA PRO A 90 -5.64 -9.80 -2.31
C PRO A 90 -7.13 -9.81 -2.66
N ARG A 91 -7.97 -10.27 -1.74
CA ARG A 91 -9.43 -10.17 -1.91
C ARG A 91 -9.92 -8.73 -1.76
N TRP A 92 -9.26 -7.99 -0.88
CA TRP A 92 -9.48 -6.58 -0.60
C TRP A 92 -8.18 -5.94 -0.15
N ILE A 93 -7.97 -4.71 -0.57
CA ILE A 93 -6.79 -3.92 -0.24
C ILE A 93 -7.22 -2.47 -0.10
N SER A 94 -6.73 -1.81 0.94
CA SER A 94 -6.86 -0.40 1.17
C SER A 94 -5.50 0.17 1.49
N LEU A 95 -5.08 1.14 0.69
CA LEU A 95 -3.84 1.85 0.85
C LEU A 95 -4.16 3.28 1.24
N ARG A 96 -3.66 3.73 2.38
CA ARG A 96 -3.71 5.13 2.78
C ARG A 96 -2.31 5.69 2.83
N LEU A 97 -2.08 6.76 2.09
CA LEU A 97 -0.85 7.52 2.12
C LEU A 97 -1.15 8.86 2.77
N HIS A 98 -0.54 9.11 3.92
CA HIS A 98 -0.71 10.32 4.71
C HIS A 98 0.58 11.13 4.68
N LYS A 99 0.55 12.37 4.18
CA LYS A 99 1.73 13.24 4.17
C LYS A 99 2.00 13.75 5.58
N GLN A 100 3.23 13.55 6.07
CA GLN A 100 3.60 13.95 7.44
C GLN A 100 3.93 15.44 7.55
N THR A 101 4.22 16.08 6.42
CA THR A 101 4.50 17.51 6.31
C THR A 101 3.34 18.22 5.62
N ALA A 102 3.09 19.46 6.04
CA ALA A 102 2.18 20.35 5.33
C ALA A 102 2.73 20.61 3.93
N ASP A 103 1.85 20.58 2.92
CA ASP A 103 2.22 20.82 1.53
C ASP A 103 2.58 22.29 1.30
N ASN A 104 1.83 23.17 1.97
CA ASN A 104 2.02 24.61 1.99
C ASN A 104 1.32 25.21 3.22
N ASP A 105 1.39 26.52 3.39
CA ASP A 105 0.78 27.27 4.51
C ASP A 105 -0.76 27.14 4.59
N GLN A 106 -1.41 26.62 3.54
CA GLN A 106 -2.86 26.43 3.48
C GLN A 106 -3.30 24.96 3.60
N VAL A 107 -2.43 24.00 3.27
CA VAL A 107 -2.72 22.56 3.28
C VAL A 107 -1.94 21.87 4.39
N PHE A 108 -2.56 21.81 5.55
CA PHE A 108 -1.99 21.19 6.76
C PHE A 108 -2.12 19.66 6.78
N HIS A 109 -2.98 19.08 5.94
CA HIS A 109 -3.22 17.64 5.90
C HIS A 109 -3.50 17.19 4.46
N HIS A 110 -2.62 16.36 3.91
CA HIS A 110 -2.78 15.73 2.59
C HIS A 110 -2.81 14.21 2.80
N GLU A 111 -3.96 13.58 2.56
CA GLU A 111 -4.15 12.14 2.61
C GLU A 111 -4.77 11.63 1.32
N THR A 112 -4.22 10.55 0.78
CA THR A 112 -4.79 9.80 -0.34
C THR A 112 -5.16 8.41 0.14
N ALA A 113 -6.45 8.09 0.10
CA ALA A 113 -6.96 6.77 0.42
C ALA A 113 -7.46 6.09 -0.86
N LEU A 114 -6.87 4.94 -1.17
CA LEU A 114 -7.24 4.07 -2.27
C LEU A 114 -7.79 2.77 -1.70
N GLU A 115 -8.82 2.24 -2.32
CA GLU A 115 -9.41 0.94 -2.00
C GLU A 115 -9.66 0.17 -3.29
N ASP A 116 -9.32 -1.11 -3.30
CA ASP A 116 -9.66 -2.04 -4.36
C ASP A 116 -10.10 -3.38 -3.77
N ARG A 117 -10.96 -4.09 -4.52
CA ARG A 117 -11.51 -5.38 -4.11
C ARG A 117 -11.82 -6.25 -5.32
N GLN A 118 -11.69 -7.55 -5.14
CA GLN A 118 -12.03 -8.48 -6.21
C GLN A 118 -13.52 -8.43 -6.54
N PRO A 119 -13.88 -8.50 -7.84
CA PRO A 119 -15.26 -8.54 -8.27
C PRO A 119 -15.95 -9.76 -7.65
N LYS A 120 -17.08 -9.51 -6.95
CA LYS A 120 -17.89 -10.47 -6.18
C LYS A 120 -17.39 -10.82 -4.77
N TRP A 121 -16.26 -10.28 -4.31
CA TRP A 121 -15.90 -10.38 -2.90
C TRP A 121 -16.53 -9.24 -2.10
N GLY A 122 -17.19 -9.60 -1.00
CA GLY A 122 -17.77 -8.64 -0.08
C GLY A 122 -18.01 -9.29 1.28
N ASN A 123 -17.29 -8.81 2.29
CA ASN A 123 -17.55 -9.16 3.68
C ASN A 123 -17.96 -7.89 4.45
N PRO A 124 -19.24 -7.48 4.37
CA PRO A 124 -19.70 -6.21 4.93
C PRO A 124 -19.48 -6.10 6.44
N ARG A 125 -19.47 -7.22 7.16
CA ARG A 125 -19.16 -7.24 8.61
C ARG A 125 -17.70 -6.91 8.92
N LEU A 126 -16.79 -7.34 8.05
CA LEU A 126 -15.36 -7.10 8.21
C LEU A 126 -15.00 -5.67 7.77
N LEU A 127 -15.64 -5.18 6.69
CA LEU A 127 -15.49 -3.80 6.21
C LEU A 127 -16.06 -2.77 7.19
N ASP A 128 -17.27 -2.97 7.72
CA ASP A 128 -17.87 -2.06 8.73
C ASP A 128 -17.00 -1.94 9.99
N ARG A 129 -16.28 -3.00 10.36
CA ARG A 129 -15.31 -2.94 11.48
C ARG A 129 -14.05 -2.13 11.15
N LEU A 130 -13.64 -2.08 9.88
CA LEU A 130 -12.46 -1.34 9.44
C LEU A 130 -12.74 0.16 9.29
N GLU A 131 -13.97 0.55 8.98
CA GLU A 131 -14.39 1.95 8.92
C GLU A 131 -14.45 2.62 10.31
N ARG A 132 -14.59 1.82 11.38
CA ARG A 132 -14.69 2.31 12.77
C ARG A 132 -13.34 2.46 13.49
N TYR A 133 -12.22 2.15 12.83
CA TYR A 133 -10.85 2.15 13.39
C TYR A 133 -9.87 2.93 12.50
#